data_AF-A0A843TJW0-F1
#
_entry.id   AF-A0A843TJW0-F1
#
_cell.length_a   1.000
_cell.length_b   1.000
_cell.length_c   1.000
_cell.angle_alpha   90.00
_cell.angle_beta   90.00
_cell.angle_gamma   90.00
#
_symmetry.space_group_name_H-M   'P 1'
#
loop_
_entity.id
_entity.type
_entity.pdbx_description
1 polymer ?
#
loop_
_entity_poly.entity_id
_entity_poly.type
_entity_poly.pdbx_seq_one_letter_code
_entity_poly.pdbx_strand_id
1 'polypeptide(L)'
;MPLLSAKLRMLSQPLSLEAYQKRHWFLILYFYEDESLRKWKEQLLGSVDLESVGEHLEADVKILSFSILSPGRPDVVLPLPIYAP
;
A
#
# COMPACT_ATOMS: atom_id res chain seq x y z
N MET A 1 9.32 -23.36 13.67
CA MET A 1 9.24 -22.83 12.29
C MET A 1 10.64 -22.67 11.68
N PRO A 2 11.27 -23.74 11.18
CA PRO A 2 12.64 -23.72 10.63
C PRO A 2 12.72 -23.12 9.21
N LEU A 3 11.60 -23.14 8.48
CA LEU A 3 11.52 -22.66 7.09
C LEU A 3 11.63 -21.14 6.98
N LEU A 4 11.08 -20.39 7.93
CA LEU A 4 11.18 -18.92 7.99
C LEU A 4 12.61 -18.46 8.29
N SER A 5 13.32 -19.15 9.19
CA SER A 5 14.70 -18.81 9.55
C SER A 5 15.70 -19.15 8.43
N ALA A 6 15.49 -20.25 7.71
CA ALA A 6 16.27 -20.58 6.52
C ALA A 6 16.06 -19.55 5.38
N LYS A 7 14.81 -19.08 5.20
CA LYS A 7 14.44 -18.12 4.14
C LYS A 7 14.97 -16.71 4.42
N LEU A 8 14.95 -16.26 5.68
CA LEU A 8 15.58 -15.00 6.12
C LEU A 8 17.10 -15.04 5.98
N ARG A 9 17.74 -16.19 6.26
CA ARG A 9 19.18 -16.39 6.06
C ARG A 9 19.59 -16.37 4.59
N MET A 10 18.73 -16.85 3.69
CA MET A 10 18.97 -16.70 2.25
C MET A 10 18.85 -15.23 1.84
N LEU A 11 17.95 -14.43 2.43
CA LEU A 11 17.71 -13.01 2.11
C LEU A 11 18.86 -12.08 2.50
N SER A 12 19.74 -12.50 3.42
CA SER A 12 20.86 -11.69 3.92
C SER A 12 22.19 -11.87 3.19
N GLN A 13 22.25 -12.68 2.12
CA GLN A 13 23.49 -12.96 1.38
C GLN A 13 23.65 -12.00 0.19
N PRO A 14 24.84 -11.43 -0.06
CA PRO A 14 25.09 -10.58 -1.22
C PRO A 14 25.06 -11.44 -2.50
N LEU A 15 24.15 -11.10 -3.43
CA LEU A 15 23.95 -11.83 -4.69
C LEU A 15 24.48 -11.00 -5.86
N SER A 16 25.01 -11.69 -6.89
CA SER A 16 25.29 -11.07 -8.19
C SER A 16 24.01 -10.50 -8.80
N LEU A 17 24.11 -9.53 -9.72
CA LEU A 17 22.96 -8.86 -10.32
C LEU A 17 22.00 -9.86 -11.02
N GLU A 18 22.56 -10.86 -11.72
CA GLU A 18 21.80 -11.94 -12.36
C GLU A 18 21.04 -12.80 -11.32
N ALA A 19 21.68 -13.09 -10.20
CA ALA A 19 21.06 -13.84 -9.11
C ALA A 19 20.02 -13.01 -8.35
N TYR A 20 20.16 -11.68 -8.29
CA TYR A 20 19.12 -10.77 -7.80
C TYR A 20 17.91 -10.74 -8.73
N GLN A 21 18.12 -10.63 -10.05
CA GLN A 21 17.03 -10.66 -11.03
C GLN A 21 16.26 -11.99 -11.00
N LYS A 22 16.98 -13.12 -10.93
CA LYS A 22 16.37 -14.45 -10.82
C LYS A 22 15.61 -14.63 -9.49
N ARG A 23 16.13 -14.06 -8.41
CA ARG A 23 15.46 -14.05 -7.09
C ARG A 23 14.23 -13.16 -7.07
N HIS A 24 14.30 -11.99 -7.69
CA HIS A 24 13.18 -11.07 -7.81
C HIS A 24 12.02 -11.73 -8.56
N TRP A 25 12.32 -12.39 -9.68
CA TRP A 25 11.32 -13.14 -10.44
C TRP A 25 10.76 -14.34 -9.65
N PHE A 26 11.60 -15.04 -8.89
CA PHE A 26 11.17 -16.13 -8.01
C PHE A 26 10.26 -15.66 -6.87
N LEU A 27 10.54 -14.50 -6.27
CA LEU A 27 9.68 -13.93 -5.22
C LEU A 27 8.34 -13.46 -5.79
N ILE A 28 8.33 -12.85 -6.98
CA ILE A 28 7.08 -12.47 -7.66
C ILE A 28 6.21 -13.71 -7.91
N LEU A 29 6.77 -14.77 -8.50
CA LEU A 29 6.05 -16.03 -8.73
C LEU A 29 5.59 -16.70 -7.42
N TYR A 30 6.43 -16.71 -6.40
CA TYR A 30 6.11 -17.33 -5.11
C TYR A 30 5.00 -16.58 -4.35
N PHE A 31 4.95 -15.26 -4.45
CA PHE A 31 3.90 -14.46 -3.83
C PHE A 31 2.63 -14.35 -4.70
N TYR A 32 2.71 -14.63 -5.99
CA TYR A 32 1.57 -14.59 -6.91
C TYR A 32 0.53 -15.69 -6.62
N GLU A 33 0.97 -16.88 -6.21
CA GLU A 33 0.07 -18.00 -5.85
C GLU A 33 -0.32 -18.04 -4.36
N ASP A 34 0.13 -17.07 -3.56
CA ASP A 34 -0.10 -17.08 -2.12
C ASP A 34 -1.53 -16.57 -1.81
N GLU A 35 -2.45 -17.52 -1.66
CA GLU A 35 -3.85 -17.26 -1.30
C GLU A 35 -3.99 -16.49 0.03
N SER A 36 -3.02 -16.62 0.95
CA SER A 36 -3.04 -15.88 2.21
C SER A 36 -2.73 -14.39 2.00
N LEU A 37 -1.81 -14.07 1.07
CA LEU A 37 -1.58 -12.70 0.65
C LEU A 37 -2.77 -12.14 -0.12
N ARG A 38 -3.46 -12.96 -0.92
CA ARG A 38 -4.70 -12.54 -1.59
C ARG A 38 -5.78 -12.17 -0.57
N LYS A 39 -6.05 -13.03 0.41
CA LYS A 39 -7.02 -12.76 1.50
C LYS A 39 -6.63 -11.54 2.34
N TRP A 40 -5.34 -11.38 2.65
CA TRP A 40 -4.86 -10.21 3.37
C TRP A 40 -5.05 -8.91 2.59
N LYS A 41 -4.80 -8.92 1.27
CA LYS A 41 -5.08 -7.78 0.40
C LYS A 41 -6.58 -7.46 0.34
N GLU A 42 -7.43 -8.47 0.18
CA GLU A 42 -8.89 -8.33 0.21
C GLU A 42 -9.39 -7.79 1.57
N GLN A 43 -8.75 -8.15 2.69
CA GLN A 43 -9.10 -7.61 4.01
C GLN A 43 -8.75 -6.13 4.17
N LEU A 44 -7.61 -5.69 3.61
CA LEU A 44 -7.17 -4.30 3.76
C LEU A 44 -7.86 -3.36 2.76
N LEU A 45 -8.07 -3.82 1.54
CA LEU A 45 -8.56 -2.99 0.44
C LEU A 45 -10.04 -3.24 0.14
N GLY A 46 -10.63 -4.35 0.62
CA GLY A 46 -11.95 -4.81 0.19
C GLY A 46 -11.89 -5.54 -1.15
N SER A 47 -13.06 -5.86 -1.72
CA SER A 47 -13.18 -6.37 -3.10
C SER A 47 -12.96 -5.23 -4.10
N VAL A 48 -11.71 -4.80 -4.25
CA VAL A 48 -11.32 -3.73 -5.18
C VAL A 48 -10.77 -4.36 -6.46
N ASP A 49 -11.37 -4.01 -7.60
CA ASP A 49 -10.81 -4.34 -8.91
C ASP A 49 -9.49 -3.59 -9.11
N LEU A 50 -8.39 -4.31 -8.97
CA LEU A 50 -7.02 -3.81 -9.17
C LEU A 50 -6.79 -3.30 -10.60
N GLU A 51 -7.61 -3.75 -11.55
CA GLU A 51 -7.59 -3.32 -12.95
C GLU A 51 -8.22 -1.93 -13.15
N SER A 52 -8.96 -1.40 -12.17
CA SER A 52 -9.58 -0.07 -12.22
C SER A 52 -8.63 1.08 -11.85
N VAL A 53 -7.41 0.76 -11.38
CA VAL A 53 -6.38 1.75 -11.05
C VAL A 53 -5.69 2.20 -12.35
N GLY A 54 -6.40 3.00 -13.14
CA GLY A 54 -5.88 3.66 -14.34
C GLY A 54 -5.08 4.93 -14.02
N GLU A 55 -4.34 5.45 -15.00
CA GLU A 55 -3.72 6.77 -14.90
C GLU A 55 -4.82 7.85 -14.91
N HIS A 56 -5.15 8.38 -13.73
CA HIS A 56 -6.07 9.51 -13.62
C HIS A 56 -5.28 10.82 -13.49
N LEU A 57 -5.64 11.81 -14.31
CA LEU A 57 -5.00 13.14 -14.29
C LEU A 57 -5.42 13.95 -13.04
N GLU A 58 -6.49 13.54 -12.36
CA GLU A 58 -6.95 14.15 -11.12
C GLU A 58 -6.41 13.39 -9.90
N ALA A 59 -6.16 14.12 -8.81
CA ALA A 59 -5.76 13.49 -7.56
C ALA A 59 -6.86 12.56 -7.02
N ASP A 60 -6.49 11.32 -6.69
CA ASP A 60 -7.39 10.31 -6.11
C ASP A 60 -7.96 10.73 -4.74
N VAL A 61 -7.30 11.68 -4.07
CA VAL A 61 -7.70 12.17 -2.74
C VAL A 61 -7.99 13.66 -2.81
N LYS A 62 -9.23 14.02 -2.45
CA LYS A 62 -9.69 15.42 -2.33
C LYS A 62 -9.89 15.75 -0.85
N ILE A 63 -9.16 16.75 -0.35
CA ILE A 63 -9.32 17.24 1.02
C ILE A 63 -10.58 18.12 1.05
N LEU A 64 -11.59 17.71 1.82
CA LEU A 64 -12.89 18.39 1.88
C LEU A 64 -12.93 19.51 2.94
N SER A 65 -12.23 19.33 4.06
CA SER A 65 -12.21 20.31 5.14
C SER A 65 -11.08 20.06 6.13
N PHE A 66 -10.62 21.13 6.78
CA PHE A 66 -9.73 21.08 7.92
C PHE A 66 -10.46 21.60 9.15
N SER A 67 -10.41 20.89 10.27
CA SER A 67 -11.12 21.28 11.49
C SER A 67 -10.22 21.30 12.72
N ILE A 68 -10.38 22.30 13.57
CA ILE A 68 -9.72 22.41 14.87
C ILE A 68 -10.73 22.02 15.95
N LEU A 69 -10.49 20.90 16.62
CA LEU A 69 -11.28 20.41 17.74
C LEU A 69 -10.58 20.79 19.05
N SER A 70 -11.27 21.52 19.93
CA SER A 70 -10.72 21.91 21.22
C SER A 70 -11.75 21.80 22.34
N PRO A 71 -11.44 21.09 23.45
CA PRO A 71 -12.38 20.94 24.56
C PRO A 71 -12.82 22.29 25.11
N GLY A 72 -14.14 22.45 25.32
CA GLY A 72 -14.70 23.68 25.89
C GLY A 72 -14.83 24.84 24.90
N ARG A 73 -14.57 24.63 23.60
CA ARG A 73 -14.88 25.59 22.53
C ARG A 73 -15.59 24.90 21.37
N PRO A 74 -16.42 25.62 20.60
CA PRO A 74 -16.99 25.09 19.36
C PRO A 74 -15.89 24.78 18.34
N ASP A 75 -16.15 23.78 17.49
CA ASP A 75 -15.23 23.38 16.44
C ASP A 75 -15.05 24.50 15.40
N VAL A 76 -13.81 24.70 14.97
CA VAL A 76 -13.48 25.63 13.88
C VAL A 76 -13.29 24.83 12.60
N VAL A 77 -14.18 24.99 11.63
CA VAL A 77 -14.16 24.25 10.37
C VAL A 77 -13.77 25.17 9.22
N LEU A 78 -12.74 24.79 8.47
CA LEU A 78 -12.27 25.43 7.25
C LEU A 78 -12.60 24.50 6.06
N PRO A 79 -13.64 24.79 5.27
CA PRO A 79 -13.95 24.00 4.07
C PRO A 79 -12.88 24.21 2.98
N LEU A 80 -12.55 23.14 2.26
CA LEU A 80 -11.61 23.10 1.15
C LEU A 80 -12.32 22.54 -0.10
N PRO A 81 -11.96 22.98 -1.33
CA PRO A 81 -10.94 23.97 -1.64
C PRO A 81 -11.39 25.39 -1.30
N ILE A 82 -10.48 26.25 -0.84
CA ILE A 82 -10.77 27.67 -0.62
C ILE A 82 -10.74 28.32 -2.01
N TYR A 83 -11.86 28.30 -2.72
CA TYR A 83 -11.97 29.04 -3.97
C TYR A 83 -11.95 30.55 -3.64
N ALA A 84 -10.81 31.20 -3.92
CA ALA A 84 -10.78 32.65 -4.03
C ALA A 84 -11.51 33.08 -5.32
N PRO A 85 -12.30 34.16 -5.32
CA PRO A 85 -12.98 34.66 -6.50
C PRO A 85 -12.03 35.09 -7.61
#